data_AF-A0A932EII0-F1
#
_entry.id   AF-A0A932EII0-F1
#
_cell.length_a   1.000
_cell.length_b   1.000
_cell.length_c   1.000
_cell.angle_alpha   90.00
_cell.angle_beta   90.00
_cell.angle_gamma   90.00
#
_symmetry.space_group_name_H-M   'P 1'
#
loop_
_entity.id
_entity.type
_entity.pdbx_description
1 polymer ?
#
loop_
_entity_poly.entity_id
_entity_poly.type
_entity_poly.pdbx_seq_one_letter_code
_entity_poly.pdbx_strand_id
1 'polypeptide(L)'
;MSAVAIPLLVFISEFDENGEGVPVDGQPSNASAVPGVAGYSDMWQIRLVLVGDRFEPGSYRDHRRALADARAGRFQLMDPGVVVNCPVMYLDGKPAAR
;
A
#
# COMPACT_ATOMS: atom_id res chain seq x y z
N MET A 1 24.03 -0.55 -9.52
CA MET A 1 22.58 -0.22 -9.51
C MET A 1 22.20 0.08 -8.08
N SER A 2 21.57 1.22 -7.81
CA SER A 2 21.01 1.50 -6.48
C SER A 2 19.78 0.62 -6.25
N ALA A 3 19.56 0.15 -5.04
CA ALA A 3 18.27 -0.44 -4.66
C ALA A 3 17.18 0.63 -4.85
N VAL A 4 16.06 0.25 -5.45
CA VAL A 4 14.91 1.14 -5.69
C VAL A 4 13.75 0.63 -4.85
N ALA A 5 13.17 1.49 -4.02
CA ALA A 5 11.93 1.17 -3.32
C ALA A 5 10.74 1.27 -4.28
N ILE A 6 9.74 0.42 -4.10
CA ILE A 6 8.50 0.43 -4.89
C ILE A 6 7.30 0.84 -4.03
N PRO A 7 6.29 1.51 -4.58
CA PRO A 7 5.15 1.96 -3.79
C PRO A 7 4.34 0.82 -3.17
N LEU A 8 3.98 1.00 -1.89
CA LEU A 8 2.94 0.25 -1.20
C LEU A 8 1.88 1.24 -0.70
N LEU A 9 0.66 1.12 -1.22
CA LEU A 9 -0.45 1.93 -0.74
C LEU A 9 -1.04 1.29 0.52
N VAL A 10 -1.12 2.06 1.60
CA VAL A 10 -1.77 1.67 2.86
C VAL A 10 -2.96 2.59 3.05
N PHE A 11 -4.14 2.02 3.25
CA PHE A 11 -5.38 2.77 3.42
C PHE A 11 -5.60 3.04 4.91
N ILE A 12 -5.84 4.30 5.25
CA ILE A 12 -6.03 4.76 6.62
C ILE A 12 -7.33 5.55 6.75
N SER A 13 -8.01 5.42 7.89
CA SER A 13 -9.22 6.20 8.20
C SER A 13 -8.89 7.56 8.79
N GLU A 14 -7.83 7.62 9.59
CA GLU A 14 -7.40 8.81 10.31
C GLU A 14 -5.93 8.72 10.71
N PHE A 15 -5.43 9.78 11.33
CA PHE A 15 -4.17 9.78 12.07
C PHE A 15 -4.46 9.73 13.56
N ASP A 16 -3.72 8.91 14.29
CA ASP A 16 -3.82 8.82 15.74
C ASP A 16 -3.13 10.02 16.44
N GLU A 17 -3.12 9.99 17.78
CA GLU A 17 -2.50 11.04 18.61
C GLU A 17 -0.97 11.18 18.42
N ASN A 18 -0.31 10.15 17.87
CA ASN A 18 1.11 10.15 17.57
C ASN A 18 1.40 10.55 16.12
N GLY A 19 0.36 10.81 15.31
CA GLY A 19 0.48 11.10 13.89
C GLY A 19 0.73 9.85 13.03
N GLU A 20 0.48 8.66 13.56
CA GLU A 20 0.51 7.41 12.79
C GLU A 20 -0.84 7.16 12.14
N GLY A 21 -0.83 6.67 10.90
CA GLY A 21 -2.07 6.40 10.17
C GLY A 21 -2.74 5.13 10.68
N VAL A 22 -4.00 5.22 11.11
CA VAL A 22 -4.80 4.08 11.58
C VAL A 22 -5.28 3.27 10.37
N PRO A 23 -4.82 2.02 10.16
CA PRO A 23 -5.21 1.23 9.00
C PRO A 23 -6.71 0.92 8.96
N VAL A 24 -7.28 0.90 7.76
CA VAL A 24 -8.68 0.48 7.58
C VAL A 24 -8.78 -1.03 7.70
N ASP A 25 -9.44 -1.49 8.75
CA ASP A 25 -9.71 -2.92 8.97
C ASP A 25 -10.40 -3.57 7.76
N GLY A 26 -9.86 -4.70 7.31
CA GLY A 26 -10.39 -5.45 6.16
C GLY A 26 -9.95 -4.92 4.78
N GLN A 27 -9.21 -3.80 4.71
CA GLN A 27 -8.64 -3.30 3.46
C GLN A 27 -7.16 -3.69 3.33
N PRO A 28 -6.80 -4.61 2.42
CA PRO A 28 -5.40 -4.95 2.19
C PRO A 28 -4.59 -3.77 1.63
N SER A 29 -3.30 -3.74 1.92
CA SER A 29 -2.37 -2.84 1.26
C SER A 29 -2.12 -3.26 -0.19
N ASN A 30 -1.87 -2.29 -1.07
CA ASN A 30 -1.72 -2.55 -2.50
C ASN A 30 -0.29 -2.26 -2.94
N ALA A 31 0.46 -3.31 -3.22
CA ALA A 31 1.82 -3.25 -3.77
C ALA A 31 1.80 -2.93 -5.27
N SER A 32 2.73 -2.11 -5.75
CA SER A 32 2.82 -1.79 -7.18
C SER A 32 3.36 -2.94 -8.05
N ALA A 33 4.03 -3.92 -7.45
CA ALA A 33 4.57 -5.12 -8.09
C ALA A 33 4.66 -6.27 -7.08
N VAL A 34 4.84 -7.50 -7.57
CA VAL A 34 5.04 -8.73 -6.77
C VAL A 34 6.20 -9.54 -7.35
N PRO A 35 6.76 -10.52 -6.62
CA PRO A 35 7.84 -11.36 -7.14
C PRO A 35 7.51 -11.98 -8.50
N GLY A 36 8.51 -11.99 -9.39
CA GLY A 36 8.36 -12.43 -10.78
C GLY A 36 7.90 -11.34 -11.75
N VAL A 37 7.37 -10.21 -11.25
CA VAL A 37 7.07 -9.03 -12.08
C VAL A 37 8.33 -8.15 -12.20
N ALA A 38 8.66 -7.74 -13.43
CA ALA A 38 9.78 -6.84 -13.67
C ALA A 38 9.64 -5.54 -12.86
N GLY A 39 10.72 -5.12 -12.20
CA GLY A 39 10.73 -3.93 -11.34
C GLY A 39 10.24 -4.17 -9.92
N TYR A 40 9.96 -5.41 -9.51
CA TYR A 40 9.73 -5.74 -8.11
C TYR A 40 10.96 -5.46 -7.23
N SER A 41 10.71 -5.02 -5.99
CA SER A 41 11.69 -4.79 -4.94
C SER A 41 11.07 -5.16 -3.60
N ASP A 42 11.87 -5.71 -2.68
CA ASP A 42 11.44 -6.00 -1.31
C ASP A 42 11.37 -4.75 -0.42
N MET A 43 11.90 -3.62 -0.92
CA MET A 43 11.83 -2.32 -0.28
C MET A 43 10.55 -1.60 -0.71
N TRP A 44 9.69 -1.31 0.25
CA TRP A 44 8.40 -0.64 0.04
C TRP A 44 8.46 0.80 0.50
N GLN A 45 8.21 1.73 -0.42
CA GLN A 45 7.91 3.11 -0.06
C GLN A 45 6.44 3.19 0.34
N ILE A 46 6.18 3.43 1.63
CA ILE A 46 4.82 3.55 2.14
C ILE A 46 4.18 4.82 1.58
N ARG A 47 2.95 4.69 1.11
CA ARG A 47 2.11 5.80 0.69
C ARG A 47 0.76 5.65 1.36
N LEU A 48 0.39 6.65 2.16
CA LEU A 48 -0.84 6.62 2.92
C LEU A 48 -1.98 7.14 2.05
N VAL A 49 -3.09 6.40 2.01
CA VAL A 49 -4.32 6.77 1.33
C VAL A 49 -5.34 7.06 2.42
N LEU A 50 -5.57 8.34 2.71
CA LEU A 50 -6.61 8.76 3.64
C LEU A 50 -7.97 8.65 2.94
N VAL A 51 -8.83 7.78 3.48
CA VAL A 51 -10.17 7.52 2.95
C VAL A 51 -11.22 8.27 3.75
N GLY A 52 -12.39 8.49 3.16
CA GLY A 52 -13.54 9.08 3.86
C GLY A 52 -14.53 8.04 4.36
N ASP A 53 -15.52 8.48 5.15
CA ASP A 53 -16.51 7.63 5.86
C ASP A 53 -17.31 6.67 4.99
N ARG A 54 -17.40 6.92 3.69
CA ARG A 54 -18.13 6.08 2.71
C ARG A 54 -17.24 5.02 2.05
N PHE A 55 -16.02 4.85 2.53
CA PHE A 55 -15.10 3.86 2.02
C PHE A 55 -15.54 2.46 2.44
N GLU A 56 -15.67 1.56 1.46
CA GLU A 56 -15.99 0.15 1.68
C GLU A 56 -14.67 -0.63 1.82
N PRO A 57 -14.36 -1.22 3.00
CA PRO A 57 -13.15 -2.01 3.16
C PRO A 57 -13.07 -3.21 2.20
N GLY A 58 -11.88 -3.47 1.68
CA GLY A 58 -11.63 -4.56 0.74
C GLY A 58 -12.00 -4.25 -0.72
N SER A 59 -12.53 -3.06 -0.99
CA SER A 59 -12.95 -2.63 -2.34
C SER A 59 -11.77 -2.33 -3.29
N TYR A 60 -10.56 -2.16 -2.76
CA TYR A 60 -9.34 -1.99 -3.55
C TYR A 60 -8.41 -3.20 -3.44
N ARG A 61 -8.13 -3.86 -4.56
CA ARG A 61 -7.14 -4.97 -4.65
C ARG A 61 -6.09 -4.76 -5.74
N ASP A 62 -6.12 -3.57 -6.36
CA ASP A 62 -5.24 -3.18 -7.45
C ASP A 62 -4.64 -1.80 -7.13
N HIS A 63 -3.31 -1.75 -7.08
CA HIS A 63 -2.54 -0.52 -6.90
C HIS A 63 -2.87 0.54 -7.95
N ARG A 64 -3.03 0.16 -9.22
CA ARG A 64 -3.26 1.11 -10.33
C ARG A 64 -4.60 1.80 -10.18
N ARG A 65 -5.65 1.06 -9.81
CA ARG A 65 -6.99 1.62 -9.56
C ARG A 65 -6.96 2.62 -8.41
N ALA A 66 -6.34 2.25 -7.29
CA ALA A 66 -6.22 3.14 -6.13
C ALA A 66 -5.46 4.44 -6.48
N LEU A 67 -4.37 4.33 -7.23
CA LEU A 67 -3.60 5.49 -7.69
C LEU A 67 -4.39 6.38 -8.66
N ALA A 68 -5.18 5.77 -9.56
CA ALA A 68 -6.05 6.52 -10.47
C ALA A 68 -7.12 7.31 -9.71
N ASP A 69 -7.76 6.69 -8.72
CA ASP A 69 -8.78 7.35 -7.90
C ASP A 69 -8.19 8.47 -7.03
N ALA A 70 -6.98 8.28 -6.49
CA ALA A 70 -6.25 9.34 -5.79
C ALA A 70 -5.94 10.52 -6.73
N ARG A 71 -5.49 10.26 -7.97
CA ARG A 71 -5.26 11.31 -8.98
C ARG A 71 -6.55 12.03 -9.39
N ALA A 72 -7.68 11.34 -9.34
CA ALA A 72 -9.00 11.91 -9.58
C ALA A 72 -9.55 12.70 -8.36
N GLY A 73 -8.79 12.82 -7.27
CA GLY A 73 -9.17 13.56 -6.07
C GLY A 73 -10.14 12.82 -5.14
N ARG A 74 -10.33 11.51 -5.33
CA ARG A 74 -11.22 10.71 -4.47
C ARG A 74 -10.59 10.34 -3.12
N PHE A 75 -9.26 10.34 -3.08
CA PHE A 75 -8.47 10.10 -1.87
C PHE A 75 -7.37 11.13 -1.74
N GLN A 76 -6.97 11.41 -0.51
CA GLN A 76 -5.74 12.13 -0.24
C GLN A 76 -4.59 11.12 -0.15
N LEU A 77 -3.58 11.30 -1.00
CA LEU A 77 -2.37 10.48 -1.02
C LEU A 77 -1.23 11.24 -0.35
N MET A 78 -0.62 10.63 0.66
CA MET A 78 0.47 11.19 1.44
C MET A 78 1.74 10.33 1.32
N ASP A 79 2.88 10.96 1.52
CA ASP A 79 4.19 10.30 1.55
C ASP A 79 4.86 10.62 2.89
N PRO A 80 4.88 9.68 3.85
CA PRO A 80 5.51 9.88 5.14
C PRO A 80 7.05 9.78 5.07
N GLY A 81 7.65 9.50 3.91
CA GLY A 81 9.10 9.30 3.78
C GLY A 81 9.59 7.97 4.38
N VAL A 82 8.68 7.02 4.64
CA VAL A 82 8.98 5.73 5.26
C VAL A 82 9.22 4.68 4.18
N VAL A 83 10.36 3.99 4.29
CA VAL A 83 10.69 2.82 3.49
C VAL A 83 10.86 1.62 4.41
N VAL A 84 10.18 0.51 4.11
CA VAL A 84 10.25 -0.73 4.90
C VAL A 84 10.72 -1.90 4.04
N ASN A 85 11.56 -2.76 4.61
CA ASN A 85 11.90 -4.05 4.00
C ASN A 85 10.87 -5.09 4.44
N CYS A 86 10.01 -5.56 3.54
CA CYS A 86 8.95 -6.53 3.83
C CYS A 86 8.71 -7.46 2.63
N PRO A 87 9.60 -8.44 2.36
CA PRO A 87 9.51 -9.25 1.16
C PRO A 87 8.18 -10.00 1.04
N VAL A 88 7.65 -10.11 -0.18
CA VAL A 88 6.55 -11.04 -0.47
C VAL A 88 7.16 -12.43 -0.58
N MET A 89 6.86 -13.30 0.38
CA MET A 89 7.36 -14.67 0.38
C MET A 89 6.33 -15.64 -0.18
N TYR A 90 6.81 -16.67 -0.87
CA TYR A 90 6.00 -17.80 -1.32
C TYR A 90 6.49 -19.08 -0.67
N LEU A 91 5.58 -19.88 -0.13
CA LEU A 91 5.83 -21.22 0.40
C LEU A 91 5.09 -22.22 -0.50
N ASP A 92 5.81 -23.17 -1.09
CA ASP A 92 5.26 -24.17 -2.02
C ASP A 92 4.40 -23.57 -3.15
N GLY A 93 4.86 -22.44 -3.70
CA GLY A 93 4.19 -21.72 -4.79
C GLY A 93 2.98 -20.89 -4.37
N LYS A 94 2.65 -20.84 -3.07
CA LYS A 94 1.55 -20.01 -2.54
C LYS A 94 2.10 -18.81 -1.77
N PRO A 95 1.49 -17.62 -1.88
CA PRO A 95 1.86 -16.49 -1.03
C PRO A 95 1.79 -16.89 0.45
N ALA A 96 2.83 -16.60 1.21
CA ALA A 96 2.82 -16.73 2.66
C ALA A 96 1.78 -15.75 3.23
N ALA A 97 1.04 -16.20 4.25
CA ALA A 97 0.13 -15.32 4.98
C ALA A 97 0.93 -14.16 5.61
N ARG A 98 0.32 -12.98 5.64
CA ARG A 98 0.84 -11.76 6.26
C ARG A 98 -0.02 -11.39 7.44
#